data_AF-A0A846HKL1-F1
#
_entry.id   AF-A0A846HKL1-F1
#
_cell.length_a   1.000
_cell.length_b   1.000
_cell.length_c   1.000
_cell.angle_alpha   90.00
_cell.angle_beta   90.00
_cell.angle_gamma   90.00
#
_symmetry.space_group_name_H-M   'P 1'
#
loop_
_entity.id
_entity.type
_entity.pdbx_description
1 polymer ?
#
loop_
_entity_poly.entity_id
_entity_poly.type
_entity_poly.pdbx_seq_one_letter_code
_entity_poly.pdbx_strand_id
1 'polypeptide(L)'
;MAPLPTQAQAIALDEQTQALIVNAVEAAFELDLYNNRCRQDRSGRRTENLNKVLASGFRMTVLDVQDDLFPEGYYRDAQARMTEDFLLRLREMGGCSGAKEAKLRDALRERYEQAIAELEAFP
;
A
#
# COMPACT_ATOMS: atom_id res chain seq x y z
N MET A 1 29.91 -2.59 38.69
CA MET A 1 29.90 -2.54 37.21
C MET A 1 28.75 -3.42 36.73
N ALA A 2 27.62 -2.81 36.39
CA ALA A 2 26.52 -3.52 35.74
C ALA A 2 26.77 -3.52 34.21
N PRO A 3 26.60 -4.64 33.50
CA PRO A 3 26.72 -4.64 32.05
C PRO A 3 25.51 -3.92 31.46
N LEU A 4 25.77 -2.91 30.62
CA LEU A 4 24.75 -2.27 29.80
C LEU A 4 24.33 -3.26 28.70
N PRO A 5 23.04 -3.53 28.49
CA PRO A 5 22.61 -4.33 27.36
C PRO A 5 22.83 -3.54 26.07
N THR A 6 23.67 -4.08 25.19
CA THR A 6 23.85 -3.62 23.82
C THR A 6 22.56 -3.84 23.05
N GLN A 7 21.75 -2.79 22.89
CA GLN A 7 20.59 -2.83 21.99
C GLN A 7 21.08 -2.66 20.55
N ALA A 8 21.58 -3.74 19.95
CA ALA A 8 21.54 -3.89 18.51
C ALA A 8 20.18 -4.49 18.15
N GLN A 9 19.13 -3.67 18.24
CA GLN A 9 17.83 -4.04 17.68
C GLN A 9 17.92 -3.79 16.17
N ALA A 10 18.14 -4.86 15.41
CA ALA A 10 17.41 -4.95 14.14
C ALA A 10 15.93 -4.94 14.56
N ILE A 11 15.27 -3.80 14.39
CA ILE A 11 13.86 -3.62 14.75
C ILE A 11 13.08 -4.56 13.84
N ALA A 12 12.79 -5.76 14.31
CA ALA A 12 11.81 -6.60 13.66
C ALA A 12 10.49 -5.82 13.72
N LEU A 13 9.96 -5.42 12.56
CA LEU A 13 8.65 -4.78 12.49
C LEU A 13 7.64 -5.69 13.19
N ASP A 14 6.89 -5.15 14.14
CA ASP A 14 5.80 -5.91 14.74
C ASP A 14 4.72 -6.22 13.69
N GLU A 15 3.93 -7.27 13.95
CA GLU A 15 2.90 -7.73 13.01
C GLU A 15 1.88 -6.63 12.70
N GLN A 16 1.63 -5.73 13.66
CA GLN A 16 0.72 -4.61 13.49
C GLN A 16 1.26 -3.61 12.46
N THR A 17 2.54 -3.25 12.53
CA THR A 17 3.18 -2.33 11.59
C THR A 17 3.29 -2.95 10.21
N GLN A 18 3.60 -4.25 10.13
CA GLN A 18 3.59 -4.97 8.84
C GLN A 18 2.20 -4.91 8.20
N ALA A 19 1.13 -5.14 8.97
CA ALA A 19 -0.24 -5.03 8.47
C ALA A 19 -0.59 -3.61 7.99
N LEU A 20 -0.14 -2.58 8.71
CA LEU A 20 -0.31 -1.18 8.30
C LEU A 20 0.40 -0.88 6.98
N ILE A 21 1.65 -1.32 6.83
CA ILE A 21 2.45 -1.14 5.62
C ILE A 21 1.81 -1.88 4.43
N VAL A 22 1.38 -3.13 4.61
CA VAL A 22 0.66 -3.90 3.58
C VAL A 22 -0.61 -3.18 3.15
N ASN A 23 -1.43 -2.72 4.11
CA ASN A 23 -2.65 -1.96 3.81
C ASN A 23 -2.36 -0.67 3.05
N ALA A 24 -1.27 0.04 3.38
CA ALA A 24 -0.87 1.24 2.66
C ALA A 24 -0.48 0.94 1.20
N VAL A 25 0.26 -0.15 0.97
CA VAL A 25 0.64 -0.59 -0.39
C VAL A 25 -0.60 -0.95 -1.21
N GLU A 26 -1.52 -1.73 -0.65
CA GLU A 26 -2.78 -2.07 -1.33
C GLU A 26 -3.59 -0.81 -1.65
N ALA A 27 -3.75 0.11 -0.69
CA ALA A 27 -4.51 1.34 -0.89
C ALA A 27 -3.90 2.26 -1.96
N ALA A 28 -2.57 2.39 -1.98
CA ALA A 28 -1.86 3.17 -3.00
C ALA A 28 -2.02 2.54 -4.39
N PHE A 29 -1.83 1.21 -4.47
CA PHE A 29 -1.92 0.45 -5.71
C PHE A 29 -3.33 0.50 -6.31
N GLU A 30 -4.36 0.22 -5.51
CA GLU A 30 -5.76 0.25 -5.96
C GLU A 30 -6.19 1.63 -6.46
N LEU A 31 -5.77 2.70 -5.77
CA LEU A 31 -6.10 4.07 -6.16
C LEU A 31 -5.42 4.46 -7.49
N ASP A 32 -4.15 4.10 -7.66
CA ASP A 32 -3.44 4.32 -8.93
C ASP A 32 -4.05 3.48 -10.06
N LEU A 33 -4.42 2.23 -9.78
CA LEU A 33 -5.08 1.36 -10.74
C LEU A 33 -6.45 1.91 -11.17
N TYR A 34 -7.26 2.41 -10.23
CA TYR A 34 -8.51 3.10 -10.53
C TYR A 34 -8.27 4.32 -11.44
N ASN A 35 -7.31 5.18 -11.07
CA ASN A 35 -7.01 6.41 -11.81
C ASN A 35 -6.53 6.09 -13.24
N ASN A 36 -5.67 5.08 -13.40
CA ASN A 36 -5.23 4.60 -14.70
C ASN A 36 -6.42 4.09 -15.52
N ARG A 37 -7.22 3.18 -14.95
CA ARG A 37 -8.29 2.48 -15.68
C ARG A 37 -9.45 3.39 -16.05
N CYS A 38 -9.91 4.22 -15.11
CA CYS A 38 -11.14 4.99 -15.23
C CYS A 38 -10.93 6.48 -15.53
N ARG A 39 -9.70 6.99 -15.38
CA ARG A 39 -9.37 8.40 -15.66
C ARG A 39 -8.19 8.58 -16.63
N GLN A 40 -7.61 7.49 -17.14
CA GLN A 40 -6.43 7.50 -18.00
C GLN A 40 -5.20 8.17 -17.37
N ASP A 41 -5.17 8.28 -16.04
CA ASP A 41 -4.05 8.86 -15.31
C ASP A 41 -3.04 7.76 -14.94
N ARG A 42 -1.92 7.72 -15.66
CA ARG A 42 -0.86 6.71 -15.51
C ARG A 42 0.28 7.17 -14.61
N SER A 43 0.08 8.21 -13.82
CA SER A 43 1.17 8.85 -13.10
C SER A 43 1.72 8.03 -11.94
N GLY A 44 0.97 7.06 -11.38
CA GLY A 44 1.46 6.20 -10.30
C GLY A 44 1.82 6.97 -9.01
N ARG A 45 1.30 8.20 -8.86
CA ARG A 45 1.75 9.14 -7.82
C ARG A 45 1.54 8.63 -6.41
N ARG A 46 0.54 7.77 -6.17
CA ARG A 46 0.22 7.28 -4.83
C ARG A 46 1.25 6.26 -4.39
N THR A 47 1.59 5.34 -5.28
CA THR A 47 2.66 4.37 -5.08
C THR A 47 4.00 5.07 -4.90
N GLU A 48 4.32 6.08 -5.72
CA GLU A 48 5.56 6.85 -5.58
C GLU A 48 5.65 7.61 -4.25
N ASN A 49 4.55 8.22 -3.80
CA ASN A 49 4.52 8.94 -2.54
C ASN A 49 4.65 7.99 -1.34
N LEU A 50 3.97 6.86 -1.37
CA LEU A 50 4.14 5.82 -0.35
C LEU A 50 5.60 5.33 -0.31
N ASN A 51 6.22 5.12 -1.47
CA ASN A 51 7.61 4.70 -1.54
C ASN A 51 8.56 5.69 -0.86
N LYS A 52 8.27 6.99 -0.90
CA LYS A 52 9.05 8.01 -0.16
C LYS A 52 8.88 7.86 1.35
N VAL A 53 7.65 7.67 1.82
CA VAL A 53 7.34 7.48 3.24
C VAL A 53 8.04 6.23 3.77
N LEU A 54 7.93 5.11 3.05
CA LEU A 54 8.58 3.86 3.40
C LEU A 54 10.12 3.97 3.39
N ALA A 55 10.68 4.61 2.36
CA ALA A 55 12.13 4.78 2.25
C ALA A 55 12.68 5.66 3.38
N SER A 56 11.96 6.71 3.80
CA SER A 56 12.40 7.61 4.86
C SER A 56 12.19 7.04 6.27
N GLY A 57 11.03 6.45 6.55
CA GLY A 57 10.66 5.99 7.89
C GLY A 57 11.17 4.58 8.19
N PHE A 58 11.09 3.68 7.22
CA PHE A 58 11.27 2.25 7.42
C PHE A 58 12.46 1.66 6.67
N ARG A 59 13.14 2.48 5.85
CA ARG A 59 14.29 2.07 5.00
C ARG A 59 13.98 0.90 4.06
N MET A 60 12.74 0.84 3.58
CA MET A 60 12.25 -0.14 2.62
C MET A 60 11.51 0.55 1.48
N THR A 61 11.33 -0.15 0.37
CA THR A 61 10.54 0.30 -0.77
C THR A 61 9.21 -0.44 -0.84
N VAL A 62 8.30 0.03 -1.68
CA VAL A 62 7.06 -0.70 -2.00
C VAL A 62 7.37 -2.08 -2.58
N LEU A 63 8.46 -2.22 -3.35
CA LEU A 63 8.86 -3.52 -3.91
C LEU A 63 9.34 -4.46 -2.81
N ASP A 64 10.19 -3.98 -1.89
CA ASP A 64 10.65 -4.77 -0.75
C ASP A 64 9.47 -5.25 0.10
N VAL A 65 8.48 -4.39 0.34
CA VAL A 65 7.23 -4.78 1.03
C VAL A 65 6.47 -5.87 0.28
N GLN A 66 6.34 -5.76 -1.04
CA GLN A 66 5.64 -6.75 -1.86
C GLN A 66 6.40 -8.08 -1.97
N ASP A 67 7.72 -8.07 -1.83
CA ASP A 67 8.55 -9.27 -1.81
C ASP A 67 8.57 -9.91 -0.41
N ASP A 68 8.64 -9.12 0.67
CA ASP A 68 8.91 -9.62 2.03
C ASP A 68 7.66 -9.79 2.91
N LEU A 69 6.63 -8.94 2.74
CA LEU A 69 5.45 -8.91 3.62
C LEU A 69 4.19 -9.50 3.00
N PHE A 70 4.16 -9.65 1.68
CA PHE A 70 3.03 -10.23 0.97
C PHE A 70 3.15 -11.77 0.92
N PRO A 71 2.02 -12.50 0.96
CA PRO A 71 2.04 -13.96 0.99
C PRO A 71 2.60 -14.60 -0.29
N GLU A 72 2.61 -13.87 -1.41
CA GLU A 72 3.15 -14.34 -2.69
C GLU A 72 4.67 -14.45 -2.70
N GLY A 73 5.38 -13.65 -1.88
CA GLY A 73 6.85 -13.63 -1.83
C GLY A 73 7.51 -13.09 -3.12
N TYR A 74 6.73 -12.52 -4.04
CA TYR A 74 7.22 -11.91 -5.26
C TYR A 74 6.31 -10.78 -5.74
N TYR A 75 6.89 -9.61 -5.98
CA TYR A 75 6.14 -8.38 -6.24
C TYR A 75 5.24 -8.46 -7.48
N ARG A 76 5.65 -9.22 -8.51
CA ARG A 76 4.83 -9.37 -9.72
C ARG A 76 3.57 -10.16 -9.45
N ASP A 77 3.66 -11.18 -8.58
CA ASP A 77 2.55 -12.03 -8.24
C ASP A 77 1.59 -11.29 -7.29
N ALA A 78 2.14 -10.55 -6.32
CA ALA A 78 1.36 -9.64 -5.48
C ALA A 78 0.59 -8.58 -6.30
N GLN A 79 1.26 -7.94 -7.27
CA GLN A 79 0.61 -6.97 -8.17
C GLN A 79 -0.42 -7.62 -9.09
N ALA A 80 -0.17 -8.84 -9.58
CA ALA A 80 -1.13 -9.59 -10.38
C ALA A 80 -2.40 -9.90 -9.58
N ARG A 81 -2.26 -10.42 -8.35
CA ARG A 81 -3.39 -10.66 -7.44
C ARG A 81 -4.19 -9.39 -7.19
N MET A 82 -3.54 -8.33 -6.71
CA MET A 82 -4.23 -7.06 -6.42
C MET A 82 -4.94 -6.48 -7.65
N THR A 83 -4.35 -6.63 -8.83
CA THR A 83 -4.98 -6.22 -10.09
C THR A 83 -6.22 -7.05 -10.40
N GLU A 84 -6.13 -8.37 -10.26
CA GLU A 84 -7.26 -9.28 -10.48
C GLU A 84 -8.41 -8.98 -9.52
N ASP A 85 -8.12 -8.91 -8.22
CA ASP A 85 -9.08 -8.61 -7.16
C ASP A 85 -9.79 -7.27 -7.42
N PHE A 86 -9.02 -6.23 -7.77
CA PHE A 86 -9.57 -4.91 -8.08
C PHE A 86 -10.44 -4.92 -9.34
N LEU A 87 -10.01 -5.61 -10.40
CA LEU A 87 -10.77 -5.68 -11.65
C LEU A 87 -12.05 -6.50 -11.50
N LEU A 88 -12.04 -7.54 -10.66
CA LEU A 88 -13.23 -8.31 -10.30
C LEU A 88 -14.24 -7.40 -9.59
N ARG A 89 -13.80 -6.72 -8.52
CA ARG A 89 -14.64 -5.75 -7.79
C ARG A 89 -15.18 -4.66 -8.71
N LEU A 90 -14.34 -4.11 -9.58
CA LEU A 90 -14.75 -3.09 -10.54
C LEU A 90 -15.82 -3.62 -11.50
N ARG A 91 -15.72 -4.87 -11.94
CA ARG A 91 -16.74 -5.51 -12.80
C ARG A 91 -18.06 -5.71 -12.06
N GLU A 92 -18.02 -6.19 -10.82
CA GLU A 92 -19.20 -6.37 -9.97
C GLU A 92 -19.94 -5.05 -9.71
N MET A 93 -19.20 -3.95 -9.63
CA MET A 93 -19.74 -2.60 -9.50
C MET A 93 -20.27 -2.02 -10.82
N GLY A 94 -20.30 -2.76 -11.94
CA GLY A 94 -20.75 -2.24 -13.23
C GLY A 94 -19.70 -1.41 -13.99
N GLY A 95 -18.41 -1.67 -13.72
CA GLY A 95 -17.29 -1.00 -14.34
C GLY A 95 -17.04 0.42 -13.80
N CYS A 96 -16.31 1.23 -14.59
CA CYS A 96 -15.96 2.60 -14.18
C CYS A 96 -17.18 3.50 -13.94
N SER A 97 -18.31 3.25 -14.62
CA SER A 97 -19.54 4.02 -14.43
C SER A 97 -20.13 3.78 -13.04
N GLY A 98 -20.37 2.52 -12.66
CA GLY A 98 -20.94 2.24 -11.34
C GLY A 98 -19.93 2.48 -10.20
N ALA A 99 -18.63 2.32 -10.44
CA ALA A 99 -17.61 2.78 -9.48
C ALA A 99 -17.64 4.30 -9.24
N LYS A 100 -17.94 5.09 -10.27
CA LYS A 100 -18.12 6.54 -10.14
C LYS A 100 -19.40 6.89 -9.38
N GLU A 101 -20.51 6.21 -9.68
CA GLU A 101 -21.78 6.39 -8.95
C GLU A 101 -21.64 6.04 -7.46
N ALA A 102 -20.91 4.96 -7.16
CA ALA A 102 -20.61 4.53 -5.81
C ALA A 102 -19.51 5.36 -5.10
N LYS A 103 -18.99 6.42 -5.75
CA LYS A 103 -17.88 7.25 -5.23
C LYS A 103 -16.65 6.44 -4.80
N LEU A 104 -16.34 5.35 -5.49
CA LEU A 104 -15.24 4.44 -5.14
C LEU A 104 -13.90 5.18 -5.01
N ARG A 105 -13.65 6.15 -5.89
CA ARG A 105 -12.44 6.96 -5.84
C ARG A 105 -12.25 7.65 -4.50
N ASP A 106 -13.31 8.21 -3.93
CA ASP A 106 -13.24 8.98 -2.70
C ASP A 106 -12.96 8.04 -1.52
N ALA A 107 -13.58 6.86 -1.50
CA ALA A 107 -13.28 5.81 -0.53
C ALA A 107 -11.83 5.29 -0.63
N LEU A 108 -11.33 5.04 -1.84
CA LEU A 108 -9.94 4.63 -2.06
C LEU A 108 -8.95 5.73 -1.63
N ARG A 109 -9.30 6.99 -1.90
CA ARG A 109 -8.51 8.14 -1.49
C ARG A 109 -8.45 8.27 0.03
N GLU A 110 -9.58 8.15 0.70
CA GLU A 110 -9.67 8.20 2.17
C GLU A 110 -8.84 7.08 2.80
N ARG A 111 -8.98 5.84 2.31
CA ARG A 111 -8.16 4.69 2.75
C ARG A 111 -6.66 4.97 2.60
N TYR A 112 -6.25 5.52 1.45
CA TYR A 112 -4.86 5.88 1.20
C TYR A 112 -4.36 7.00 2.13
N GLU A 113 -5.13 8.08 2.27
CA GLU A 113 -4.74 9.23 3.11
C GLU A 113 -4.63 8.82 4.59
N GLN A 114 -5.55 7.97 5.06
CA GLN A 114 -5.49 7.41 6.40
C GLN A 114 -4.27 6.52 6.60
N ALA A 115 -4.00 5.59 5.68
CA ALA A 115 -2.85 4.69 5.78
C ALA A 115 -1.51 5.46 5.79
N ILE A 116 -1.38 6.50 4.96
CA ILE A 116 -0.20 7.36 4.98
C ILE A 116 -0.06 8.10 6.31
N ALA A 117 -1.15 8.68 6.82
CA ALA A 117 -1.11 9.39 8.10
C ALA A 117 -0.72 8.48 9.27
N GLU A 118 -1.18 7.23 9.28
CA GLU A 118 -0.81 6.22 10.28
C GLU A 118 0.68 5.85 10.19
N LEU A 119 1.22 5.70 8.97
CA LEU A 119 2.65 5.45 8.76
C LEU A 119 3.54 6.64 9.12
N GLU A 120 3.11 7.86 8.81
CA GLU A 120 3.84 9.10 9.15
C GLU A 120 3.82 9.39 10.66
N ALA A 121 2.79 8.93 11.38
CA ALA A 121 2.70 9.03 12.83
C ALA A 121 3.58 7.99 13.56
N PHE A 122 4.17 7.04 12.83
CA PHE A 122 5.06 6.03 13.41
C PHE A 122 6.43 6.66 13.75
N PRO A 123 6.94 6.49 14.98
CA PRO A 123 8.15 7.14 15.46
C PRO A 123 9.47 6.61 14.89
#